data_AF-A0A2B4RYC6-F1
#
_entry.id   AF-A0A2B4RYC6-F1
#
_cell.length_a   1.000
_cell.length_b   1.000
_cell.length_c   1.000
_cell.angle_alpha   90.00
_cell.angle_beta   90.00
_cell.angle_gamma   90.00
#
_symmetry.space_group_name_H-M   'P 1'
#
loop_
_entity.id
_entity.type
_entity.pdbx_description
1 polymer ?
#
loop_
_entity_poly.entity_id
_entity_poly.type
_entity_poly.pdbx_seq_one_letter_code
_entity_poly.pdbx_strand_id
1 'polypeptide(L)'
;MPQNEYVEQSRKRRGYRLDHFEKKRKKESREPHTHAKYAHKLHGLKAKMYNEKRRLEKIQMKKTLRMHEERQTKTKDSQNVPEGAVPAYLLDREGQSRAKVLSNMIKQKRKEKAGKWDVPLPKVKAVGEDEVFKVVKTGRSKKKAWKRMVTKVCYVGEGFTRKPPKYERFIRPMGLRFKKAHVTHPELKATFCLPIIGVKKNPQSPMYTQLGVITKGTVVEVNVSELGLVTQGGKVVWGTSLRLYADDTTAYASDTSAVVLQYIINSDLQVACTWLQHNYLQINATKTQALAIGPVDYRYNINLQDNNVELIDSLKILGVILDERITFKPYIQVQLKKACAKAAAMRKLRKFRPQDVTIRLYKAYVLPHLEYCSPLLLGVVETSVTTTDNSPSEDYTHPDDHATLSHVTPRFKPFTALTKVSRQCLA
;
A
#
# COMPACT_ATOMS: atom_id res chain seq x y z
N MET A 1 18.14 -49.66 25.59
CA MET A 1 18.92 -49.04 24.49
C MET A 1 20.39 -49.36 24.70
N PRO A 2 21.16 -49.66 23.64
CA PRO A 2 22.62 -49.76 23.78
C PRO A 2 23.17 -48.42 24.29
N GLN A 3 24.07 -48.46 25.26
CA GLN A 3 24.70 -47.27 25.83
C GLN A 3 25.91 -46.85 24.97
N ASN A 4 26.03 -45.55 24.69
CA ASN A 4 27.16 -44.93 24.00
C ASN A 4 27.44 -45.46 22.57
N GLU A 5 28.57 -45.08 21.98
CA GLU A 5 29.07 -45.52 20.66
C GLU A 5 29.76 -46.90 20.74
N TYR A 6 29.03 -47.90 21.25
CA TYR A 6 29.55 -49.25 21.50
C TYR A 6 30.18 -49.92 20.25
N VAL A 7 29.72 -49.58 19.03
CA VAL A 7 30.28 -50.08 17.76
C VAL A 7 31.68 -49.52 17.49
N GLU A 8 31.88 -48.23 17.72
CA GLU A 8 33.21 -47.62 17.57
C GLU A 8 34.17 -48.11 18.65
N GLN A 9 33.69 -48.23 19.89
CA GLN A 9 34.47 -48.82 20.98
C GLN A 9 34.88 -50.26 20.67
N SER A 10 33.97 -51.07 20.10
CA SER A 10 34.29 -52.43 19.66
C SER A 10 35.32 -52.43 18.54
N ARG A 11 35.26 -51.48 17.58
CA ARG A 11 36.27 -51.36 16.52
C ARG A 11 37.64 -50.92 17.05
N LYS A 12 37.68 -50.04 18.06
CA LYS A 12 38.93 -49.63 18.74
C LYS A 12 39.55 -50.79 19.52
N ARG A 13 38.72 -51.59 20.21
CA ARG A 13 39.17 -52.72 21.05
C ARG A 13 39.51 -53.98 20.26
N ARG A 14 38.72 -54.32 19.24
CA ARG A 14 38.80 -55.59 18.50
C ARG A 14 39.21 -55.43 17.04
N GLY A 15 39.40 -54.19 16.58
CA GLY A 15 39.74 -53.89 15.19
C GLY A 15 38.56 -54.08 14.23
N TYR A 16 38.89 -53.97 12.94
CA TYR A 16 37.99 -54.38 11.87
C TYR A 16 38.18 -55.87 11.58
N ARG A 17 37.19 -56.47 10.91
CA ARG A 17 37.36 -57.81 10.34
C ARG A 17 38.58 -57.83 9.41
N LEU A 18 39.38 -58.90 9.46
CA LEU A 18 40.68 -58.97 8.77
C LEU A 18 40.58 -58.68 7.26
N ASP A 19 39.50 -59.09 6.60
CA ASP A 19 39.26 -58.89 5.16
C ASP A 19 38.52 -57.58 4.82
N HIS A 20 38.23 -56.73 5.80
CA HIS A 20 37.40 -55.53 5.63
C HIS A 20 38.01 -54.55 4.62
N PHE A 21 39.30 -54.24 4.77
CA PHE A 21 39.98 -53.29 3.90
C PHE A 21 40.17 -53.83 2.49
N GLU A 22 40.47 -55.13 2.35
CA GLU A 22 40.54 -55.76 1.04
C GLU A 22 39.20 -55.75 0.31
N LYS A 23 38.11 -56.05 1.02
CA LYS A 23 36.74 -56.00 0.46
C LYS A 23 36.35 -54.59 0.07
N LYS A 24 36.65 -53.60 0.91
CA LYS A 24 36.36 -52.18 0.63
C LYS A 24 37.10 -51.71 -0.62
N ARG A 25 38.42 -51.96 -0.70
CA ARG A 25 39.24 -51.65 -1.88
C ARG A 25 38.71 -52.31 -3.15
N LYS A 26 38.38 -53.61 -3.10
CA LYS A 26 37.81 -54.36 -4.24
C LYS A 26 36.43 -53.81 -4.63
N LYS A 27 35.63 -53.31 -3.68
CA LYS A 27 34.33 -52.70 -3.95
C LYS A 27 34.49 -51.37 -4.69
N GLU A 28 35.28 -50.44 -4.16
CA GLU A 28 35.56 -49.13 -4.77
C GLU A 28 36.14 -49.26 -6.18
N SER A 29 37.06 -50.22 -6.38
CA SER A 29 37.61 -50.52 -7.71
C SER A 29 36.55 -51.02 -8.71
N ARG A 30 35.51 -51.75 -8.26
CA ARG A 30 34.44 -52.28 -9.13
C ARG A 30 33.31 -51.29 -9.39
N GLU A 31 33.14 -50.27 -8.54
CA GLU A 31 32.09 -49.27 -8.64
C GLU A 31 31.91 -48.69 -10.06
N PRO A 32 32.95 -48.22 -10.78
CA PRO A 32 32.76 -47.65 -12.12
C PRO A 32 32.14 -48.65 -13.12
N HIS A 33 32.57 -49.91 -13.10
CA HIS A 33 32.00 -50.96 -13.95
C HIS A 33 30.56 -51.30 -13.56
N THR A 34 30.28 -51.36 -12.25
CA THR A 34 28.90 -51.59 -11.78
C THR A 34 27.97 -50.44 -12.18
N HIS A 35 28.44 -49.19 -12.10
CA HIS A 35 27.67 -48.02 -12.50
C HIS A 35 27.35 -48.01 -13.99
N ALA A 36 28.32 -48.34 -14.84
CA ALA A 36 28.11 -48.45 -16.29
C ALA A 36 27.12 -49.57 -16.62
N LYS A 37 27.35 -50.78 -16.06
CA LYS A 37 26.46 -51.94 -16.27
C LYS A 37 25.03 -51.65 -15.79
N TYR A 38 24.90 -50.97 -14.65
CA TYR A 38 23.60 -50.58 -14.11
C TYR A 38 22.91 -49.55 -15.00
N ALA A 39 23.64 -48.56 -15.53
CA ALA A 39 23.10 -47.58 -16.48
C ALA A 39 22.49 -48.25 -17.73
N HIS A 40 23.18 -49.25 -18.29
CA HIS A 40 22.72 -49.95 -19.50
C HIS A 40 21.57 -50.92 -19.24
N LYS A 41 21.49 -51.53 -18.06
CA LYS A 41 20.44 -52.49 -17.70
C LYS A 41 19.14 -51.85 -17.24
N LEU A 42 19.20 -50.61 -16.76
CA LEU A 42 18.02 -49.93 -16.27
C LEU A 42 17.11 -49.52 -17.43
N HIS A 43 15.81 -49.74 -17.27
CA HIS A 43 14.77 -49.31 -18.20
C HIS A 43 13.68 -48.48 -17.50
N GLY A 44 12.92 -47.71 -18.29
CA GLY A 44 11.78 -46.93 -17.82
C GLY A 44 12.12 -45.83 -16.80
N LEU A 45 11.26 -45.66 -15.79
CA LEU A 45 11.42 -44.63 -14.75
C LEU A 45 12.71 -44.78 -13.94
N LYS A 46 13.15 -46.02 -13.68
CA LYS A 46 14.39 -46.27 -12.93
C LYS A 46 15.62 -45.75 -13.68
N ALA A 47 15.66 -45.91 -15.00
CA ALA A 47 16.73 -45.34 -15.85
C ALA A 47 16.73 -43.81 -15.82
N LYS A 48 15.54 -43.19 -15.91
CA LYS A 48 15.39 -41.73 -15.85
C LYS A 48 15.91 -41.15 -14.54
N MET A 49 15.48 -41.71 -13.40
CA MET A 49 15.95 -41.28 -12.08
C MET A 49 17.46 -41.47 -11.90
N TYR A 50 18.01 -42.60 -12.37
CA TYR A 50 19.44 -42.86 -12.30
C TYR A 50 20.26 -41.84 -13.11
N ASN A 51 19.82 -41.52 -14.33
CA ASN A 51 20.48 -40.52 -15.17
C ASN A 51 20.39 -39.11 -14.60
N GLU A 52 19.24 -38.75 -14.01
CA GLU A 52 19.07 -37.48 -13.30
C GLU A 52 20.02 -37.36 -12.11
N LYS A 53 20.11 -38.40 -11.27
CA LYS A 53 21.05 -38.47 -10.15
C LYS A 53 22.50 -38.30 -10.63
N ARG A 54 22.91 -39.03 -11.67
CA ARG A 54 24.25 -38.92 -12.26
C ARG A 54 24.53 -37.53 -12.85
N ARG A 55 23.53 -36.88 -13.44
CA ARG A 55 23.65 -35.50 -13.94
C ARG A 55 23.89 -34.52 -12.78
N LEU A 56 23.15 -34.64 -11.68
CA LEU A 56 23.33 -33.82 -10.49
C LEU A 56 24.72 -34.00 -9.86
N GLU A 57 25.18 -35.25 -9.70
CA GLU A 57 26.53 -35.57 -9.20
C GLU A 57 27.62 -34.92 -10.07
N LYS A 58 27.50 -35.02 -11.41
CA LYS A 58 28.43 -34.37 -12.34
C LYS A 58 28.42 -32.84 -12.22
N ILE A 59 27.24 -32.23 -12.05
CA ILE A 59 27.12 -30.77 -11.86
C ILE A 59 27.78 -30.34 -10.55
N GLN A 60 27.54 -31.08 -9.46
CA GLN A 60 28.14 -30.80 -8.15
C GLN A 60 29.66 -30.89 -8.22
N MET A 61 30.21 -31.96 -8.81
CA MET A 61 31.65 -32.12 -8.98
C MET A 61 32.28 -31.02 -9.85
N LYS A 62 31.60 -30.60 -10.92
CA LYS A 62 32.06 -29.47 -11.75
C LYS A 62 32.09 -28.16 -10.97
N LYS A 63 31.09 -27.90 -10.11
CA LYS A 63 31.06 -26.72 -9.24
C LYS A 63 32.19 -26.77 -8.21
N THR A 64 32.45 -27.91 -7.60
CA THR A 64 33.54 -28.05 -6.60
C THR A 64 34.92 -27.88 -7.23
N LEU A 65 35.13 -28.42 -8.43
CA LEU A 65 36.38 -28.21 -9.18
C LEU A 65 36.57 -26.73 -9.53
N ARG A 66 35.53 -26.07 -10.05
CA ARG A 66 35.57 -24.64 -10.35
C ARG A 66 35.88 -23.79 -9.11
N MET A 67 35.20 -24.03 -7.99
CA MET A 67 35.47 -23.31 -6.74
C MET A 67 36.91 -23.54 -6.24
N HIS A 68 37.47 -24.73 -6.44
CA HIS A 68 38.86 -25.02 -6.09
C HIS A 68 39.85 -24.29 -7.02
N GLU A 69 39.59 -24.27 -8.32
CA GLU A 69 40.37 -23.52 -9.32
C GLU A 69 40.33 -22.00 -9.04
N GLU A 70 39.14 -21.42 -8.83
CA GLU A 70 38.95 -20.01 -8.47
C GLU A 70 39.67 -19.64 -7.16
N ARG A 71 39.70 -20.55 -6.17
CA ARG A 71 40.46 -20.35 -4.93
C ARG A 71 41.97 -20.34 -5.15
N GLN A 72 42.47 -21.15 -6.09
CA GLN A 72 43.89 -21.22 -6.43
C GLN A 72 44.34 -19.98 -7.21
N THR A 73 43.50 -19.48 -8.11
CA THR A 73 43.77 -18.24 -8.87
C THR A 73 43.18 -17.04 -8.16
N LYS A 74 43.96 -16.38 -7.30
CA LYS A 74 43.60 -15.06 -6.77
C LYS A 74 43.66 -14.01 -7.88
N THR A 75 42.58 -13.83 -8.63
CA THR A 75 42.39 -12.62 -9.44
C THR A 75 42.06 -11.46 -8.50
N LYS A 76 42.81 -10.36 -8.58
CA LYS A 76 42.40 -9.09 -7.96
C LYS A 76 41.12 -8.65 -8.68
N ASP A 77 39.99 -8.65 -7.98
CA ASP A 77 38.76 -8.07 -8.51
C ASP A 77 38.95 -6.57 -8.69
N SER A 78 39.28 -6.14 -9.91
CA SER A 78 39.12 -4.76 -10.34
C SER A 78 37.66 -4.54 -10.70
N GLN A 79 36.78 -4.44 -9.70
CA GLN A 79 35.39 -4.05 -9.93
C GLN A 79 35.09 -2.72 -9.25
N ASN A 80 34.79 -1.74 -10.09
CA ASN A 80 34.09 -0.52 -9.73
C ASN A 80 32.85 -0.86 -8.89
N VAL A 81 32.58 -0.03 -7.88
CA VAL A 81 31.47 -0.19 -6.94
C VAL A 81 30.18 -0.51 -7.70
N PRO A 82 29.55 -1.68 -7.47
CA PRO A 82 28.33 -2.05 -8.17
C PRO A 82 27.19 -1.08 -7.80
N GLU A 83 26.37 -0.75 -8.80
CA GLU A 83 25.20 0.11 -8.66
C GLU A 83 24.19 -0.54 -7.69
N GLY A 84 24.18 -0.05 -6.44
CA GLY A 84 23.43 -0.67 -5.34
C GLY A 84 24.15 -0.73 -3.99
N ALA A 85 25.25 0.02 -3.80
CA ALA A 85 25.93 0.14 -2.51
C ALA A 85 24.95 0.54 -1.40
N VAL A 86 24.78 -0.36 -0.42
CA VAL A 86 23.92 -0.16 0.74
C VAL A 86 24.81 0.18 1.94
N PRO A 87 24.39 1.10 2.85
CA PRO A 87 25.16 1.39 4.06
C PRO A 87 25.54 0.15 4.87
N ALA A 88 26.67 0.21 5.58
CA ALA A 88 27.28 -0.94 6.28
C ALA A 88 26.31 -1.73 7.18
N TYR A 89 25.39 -1.02 7.86
CA TYR A 89 24.38 -1.61 8.75
C TYR A 89 23.23 -2.37 8.03
N LEU A 90 23.23 -2.38 6.70
CA LEU A 90 22.26 -3.09 5.85
C LEU A 90 22.92 -4.15 4.96
N LEU A 91 24.25 -4.29 5.00
CA LEU A 91 25.00 -5.25 4.18
C LEU A 91 24.64 -6.71 4.51
N ASP A 92 24.38 -7.03 5.79
CA ASP A 92 24.12 -8.39 6.26
C ASP A 92 22.64 -8.81 6.25
N ARG A 93 21.72 -7.92 5.81
CA ARG A 93 20.30 -8.24 5.71
C ARG A 93 19.96 -8.75 4.32
N GLU A 94 20.25 -10.01 4.05
CA GLU A 94 19.77 -10.70 2.85
C GLU A 94 18.23 -10.82 2.89
N GLY A 95 17.52 -9.85 2.29
CA GLY A 95 16.15 -10.06 1.82
C GLY A 95 15.05 -9.07 2.24
N GLN A 96 15.30 -8.10 3.12
CA GLN A 96 14.24 -7.19 3.57
C GLN A 96 14.71 -5.74 3.73
N SER A 97 14.63 -4.93 2.66
CA SER A 97 14.29 -3.49 2.76
C SER A 97 14.22 -2.80 1.39
N ARG A 98 13.24 -3.17 0.55
CA ARG A 98 12.89 -2.34 -0.63
C ARG A 98 11.47 -1.77 -0.62
N ALA A 99 10.71 -1.97 0.47
CA ALA A 99 9.37 -1.41 0.61
C ALA A 99 9.36 0.13 0.62
N LYS A 100 10.38 0.77 1.21
CA LYS A 100 10.52 2.24 1.18
C LYS A 100 10.89 2.79 -0.21
N VAL A 101 11.77 2.10 -0.94
CA VAL A 101 12.20 2.48 -2.31
C VAL A 101 11.03 2.35 -3.30
N LEU A 102 10.16 1.37 -3.07
CA LEU A 102 8.97 1.11 -3.88
C LEU A 102 7.99 2.26 -3.93
N SER A 103 7.78 2.90 -2.79
CA SER A 103 6.94 4.09 -2.74
C SER A 103 7.49 5.18 -3.67
N ASN A 104 8.82 5.31 -3.80
CA ASN A 104 9.47 6.33 -4.64
C ASN A 104 9.44 6.02 -6.14
N MET A 105 9.58 4.76 -6.55
CA MET A 105 9.46 4.37 -7.96
C MET A 105 8.01 4.46 -8.47
N ILE A 106 7.02 4.07 -7.67
CA ILE A 106 5.59 4.27 -8.01
C ILE A 106 5.28 5.77 -8.17
N LYS A 107 5.95 6.64 -7.39
CA LYS A 107 5.82 8.11 -7.47
C LYS A 107 6.41 8.69 -8.76
N GLN A 108 7.58 8.21 -9.21
CA GLN A 108 8.15 8.60 -10.51
C GLN A 108 7.26 8.16 -11.66
N LYS A 109 6.83 6.89 -11.66
CA LYS A 109 5.96 6.32 -12.70
C LYS A 109 4.59 7.02 -12.79
N ARG A 110 3.98 7.46 -11.69
CA ARG A 110 2.70 8.19 -11.72
C ARG A 110 2.82 9.66 -12.19
N LYS A 111 4.00 10.26 -12.14
CA LYS A 111 4.25 11.61 -12.69
C LYS A 111 4.35 11.61 -14.23
N GLU A 112 4.73 10.48 -14.84
CA GLU A 112 4.77 10.24 -16.28
C GLU A 112 3.36 9.94 -16.84
N LYS A 113 2.45 10.90 -16.70
CA LYS A 113 0.99 10.76 -16.90
C LYS A 113 0.53 10.42 -18.33
N ALA A 114 1.43 10.05 -19.24
CA ALA A 114 1.15 9.66 -20.62
C ALA A 114 1.87 8.37 -21.07
N GLY A 115 2.40 7.57 -20.15
CA GLY A 115 2.91 6.24 -20.49
C GLY A 115 1.77 5.30 -20.89
N LYS A 116 1.93 4.53 -21.97
CA LYS A 116 1.06 3.39 -22.31
C LYS A 116 1.11 2.39 -21.15
N TRP A 117 0.12 2.40 -20.27
CA TRP A 117 0.02 1.49 -19.13
C TRP A 117 -0.52 0.14 -19.57
N ASP A 118 0.36 -0.68 -20.14
CA ASP A 118 0.01 -2.04 -20.47
C ASP A 118 0.08 -2.93 -19.23
N VAL A 119 -0.99 -3.69 -19.00
CA VAL A 119 -0.99 -4.79 -18.03
C VAL A 119 0.01 -5.85 -18.51
N PRO A 120 0.75 -6.53 -17.62
CA PRO A 120 1.73 -7.56 -18.02
C PRO A 120 1.18 -8.67 -18.93
N LEU A 121 -0.14 -8.90 -18.90
CA LEU A 121 -0.85 -9.84 -19.76
C LEU A 121 -2.02 -9.13 -20.47
N PRO A 122 -1.78 -8.46 -21.62
CA PRO A 122 -2.82 -7.70 -22.30
C PRO A 122 -3.78 -8.58 -23.11
N LYS A 123 -3.28 -9.68 -23.71
CA LYS A 123 -4.07 -10.66 -24.45
C LYS A 123 -3.95 -12.02 -23.78
N VAL A 124 -5.08 -12.67 -23.55
CA VAL A 124 -5.14 -14.02 -22.96
C VAL A 124 -5.94 -14.94 -23.86
N LYS A 125 -5.58 -16.23 -23.88
CA LYS A 125 -6.32 -17.27 -24.59
C LYS A 125 -7.80 -17.22 -24.23
N ALA A 126 -8.66 -17.24 -25.25
CA ALA A 126 -10.10 -17.30 -25.06
C ALA A 126 -10.49 -18.60 -24.34
N VAL A 127 -11.43 -18.52 -23.41
CA VAL A 127 -11.96 -19.68 -22.67
C VAL A 127 -13.40 -19.91 -23.09
N GLY A 128 -13.70 -21.11 -23.58
CA GLY A 128 -15.06 -21.49 -23.98
C GLY A 128 -16.03 -21.51 -22.79
N GLU A 129 -17.30 -21.20 -23.02
CA GLU A 129 -18.32 -21.21 -21.97
C GLU A 129 -18.56 -22.62 -21.40
N ASP A 130 -18.40 -23.64 -22.22
CA ASP A 130 -18.45 -25.06 -21.87
C ASP A 130 -17.34 -25.48 -20.89
N GLU A 131 -16.16 -24.88 -21.02
CA GLU A 131 -15.05 -25.08 -20.09
C GLU A 131 -15.33 -24.46 -18.72
N VAL A 132 -16.00 -23.29 -18.68
CA VAL A 132 -16.31 -22.54 -17.45
C VAL A 132 -17.57 -23.07 -16.76
N PHE A 133 -18.56 -23.50 -17.53
CA PHE A 133 -19.86 -23.93 -17.02
C PHE A 133 -20.17 -25.39 -17.35
N LYS A 134 -20.22 -26.21 -16.31
CA LYS A 134 -20.76 -27.56 -16.40
C LYS A 134 -22.28 -27.54 -16.29
N VAL A 135 -22.96 -28.19 -17.24
CA VAL A 135 -24.42 -28.36 -17.19
C VAL A 135 -24.82 -29.29 -16.05
N VAL A 136 -25.78 -28.86 -15.21
CA VAL A 136 -26.35 -29.69 -14.14
C VAL A 136 -27.80 -30.05 -14.49
N LYS A 137 -28.05 -31.34 -14.65
CA LYS A 137 -29.37 -31.91 -14.93
C LYS A 137 -30.15 -32.13 -13.62
N THR A 138 -31.43 -31.78 -13.61
CA THR A 138 -32.31 -31.80 -12.42
C THR A 138 -33.60 -32.58 -12.67
N GLY A 139 -34.26 -33.01 -11.59
CA GLY A 139 -35.47 -33.85 -11.60
C GLY A 139 -35.18 -35.35 -11.65
N ARG A 140 -36.17 -36.17 -11.28
CA ARG A 140 -36.04 -37.65 -11.22
C ARG A 140 -35.55 -38.26 -12.54
N SER A 141 -36.08 -37.77 -13.67
CA SER A 141 -35.69 -38.21 -15.02
C SER A 141 -34.48 -37.46 -15.60
N LYS A 142 -33.89 -36.49 -14.88
CA LYS A 142 -32.74 -35.68 -15.31
C LYS A 142 -32.90 -34.98 -16.68
N LYS A 143 -34.13 -34.74 -17.15
CA LYS A 143 -34.37 -34.07 -18.44
C LYS A 143 -34.15 -32.54 -18.39
N LYS A 144 -34.20 -31.91 -17.20
CA LYS A 144 -34.13 -30.45 -17.06
C LYS A 144 -32.68 -29.96 -16.87
N ALA A 145 -32.13 -29.23 -17.84
CA ALA A 145 -30.71 -28.84 -17.90
C ALA A 145 -30.46 -27.31 -17.77
N TRP A 146 -31.29 -26.59 -17.01
CA TRP A 146 -31.25 -25.12 -16.91
C TRP A 146 -30.16 -24.58 -15.96
N LYS A 147 -29.63 -25.42 -15.07
CA LYS A 147 -28.58 -25.04 -14.12
C LYS A 147 -27.18 -25.15 -14.73
N ARG A 148 -26.28 -24.28 -14.27
CA ARG A 148 -24.88 -24.18 -14.69
C ARG A 148 -23.99 -24.14 -13.45
N MET A 149 -23.04 -25.04 -13.34
CA MET A 149 -22.05 -25.07 -12.27
C MET A 149 -20.73 -24.48 -12.78
N VAL A 150 -20.19 -23.53 -12.04
CA VAL A 150 -18.87 -22.96 -12.32
C VAL A 150 -17.80 -23.99 -11.97
N THR A 151 -16.94 -24.32 -12.93
CA THR A 151 -15.84 -25.30 -12.79
C THR A 151 -14.50 -24.64 -12.47
N LYS A 152 -14.39 -23.32 -12.69
CA LYS A 152 -13.20 -22.51 -12.41
C LYS A 152 -13.25 -21.92 -11.01
N VAL A 153 -12.08 -21.49 -10.53
CA VAL A 153 -11.96 -20.75 -9.27
C VAL A 153 -12.82 -19.49 -9.34
N CYS A 154 -13.49 -19.17 -8.25
CA CYS A 154 -14.30 -17.96 -8.13
C CYS A 154 -14.06 -17.27 -6.80
N TYR A 155 -14.23 -15.95 -6.80
CA TYR A 155 -14.31 -15.14 -5.60
C TYR A 155 -15.77 -14.86 -5.29
N VAL A 156 -16.06 -14.86 -4.00
CA VAL A 156 -17.37 -14.60 -3.45
C VAL A 156 -17.16 -13.76 -2.20
N GLY A 157 -17.83 -12.60 -2.12
CA GLY A 157 -17.66 -11.66 -1.00
C GLY A 157 -18.06 -12.26 0.36
N GLU A 158 -17.59 -11.66 1.44
CA GLU A 158 -17.73 -12.19 2.81
C GLU A 158 -19.20 -12.35 3.26
N GLY A 159 -20.10 -11.47 2.81
CA GLY A 159 -21.55 -11.55 3.10
C GLY A 159 -22.36 -12.47 2.17
N PHE A 160 -21.74 -13.37 1.43
CA PHE A 160 -22.47 -14.17 0.44
C PHE A 160 -23.34 -15.26 1.08
N THR A 161 -24.65 -15.09 0.89
CA THR A 161 -25.65 -16.13 1.17
C THR A 161 -26.11 -16.79 -0.13
N ARG A 162 -26.24 -18.13 -0.13
CA ARG A 162 -26.73 -18.85 -1.32
C ARG A 162 -28.21 -18.55 -1.54
N LYS A 163 -28.59 -18.37 -2.81
CA LYS A 163 -30.01 -18.29 -3.19
C LYS A 163 -30.69 -19.65 -2.99
N PRO A 164 -32.00 -19.69 -2.72
CA PRO A 164 -32.74 -20.95 -2.63
C PRO A 164 -32.55 -21.79 -3.91
N PRO A 165 -32.47 -23.14 -3.82
CA PRO A 165 -32.13 -24.00 -4.95
C PRO A 165 -33.03 -23.84 -6.18
N LYS A 166 -34.28 -23.40 -6.00
CA LYS A 166 -35.22 -23.15 -7.10
C LYS A 166 -34.84 -21.92 -7.95
N TYR A 167 -34.20 -20.92 -7.36
CA TYR A 167 -33.81 -19.66 -8.02
C TYR A 167 -32.32 -19.58 -8.38
N GLU A 168 -31.51 -20.52 -7.90
CA GLU A 168 -30.08 -20.60 -8.20
C GLU A 168 -29.83 -21.27 -9.57
N ARG A 169 -29.58 -20.46 -10.60
CA ARG A 169 -29.15 -20.93 -11.94
C ARG A 169 -27.65 -21.21 -12.01
N PHE A 170 -26.83 -20.28 -11.51
CA PHE A 170 -25.37 -20.39 -11.49
C PHE A 170 -24.89 -20.85 -10.12
N ILE A 171 -24.34 -22.06 -10.06
CA ILE A 171 -23.84 -22.68 -8.84
C ILE A 171 -22.33 -22.43 -8.77
N ARG A 172 -21.89 -21.73 -7.72
CA ARG A 172 -20.47 -21.53 -7.39
C ARG A 172 -20.11 -22.46 -6.23
N PRO A 173 -19.48 -23.62 -6.46
CA PRO A 173 -19.25 -24.61 -5.39
C PRO A 173 -18.24 -24.09 -4.36
N MET A 174 -18.44 -24.43 -3.08
CA MET A 174 -17.60 -23.93 -1.98
C MET A 174 -16.11 -24.27 -2.13
N GLY A 175 -15.79 -25.47 -2.63
CA GLY A 175 -14.39 -25.90 -2.83
C GLY A 175 -13.62 -25.08 -3.88
N LEU A 176 -14.32 -24.29 -4.72
CA LEU A 176 -13.70 -23.41 -5.71
C LEU A 176 -13.78 -21.93 -5.30
N ARG A 177 -14.24 -21.62 -4.08
CA ARG A 177 -14.33 -20.24 -3.58
C ARG A 177 -13.05 -19.85 -2.86
N PHE A 178 -12.22 -19.05 -3.50
CA PHE A 178 -10.95 -18.62 -2.94
C PHE A 178 -11.12 -17.26 -2.25
N LYS A 179 -10.54 -17.11 -1.06
CA LYS A 179 -10.55 -15.85 -0.29
C LYS A 179 -9.21 -15.12 -0.29
N LYS A 180 -8.12 -15.83 -0.59
CA LYS A 180 -6.76 -15.29 -0.60
C LYS A 180 -6.09 -15.57 -1.95
N ALA A 181 -5.13 -14.73 -2.31
CA ALA A 181 -4.31 -14.87 -3.50
C ALA A 181 -2.82 -14.74 -3.14
N HIS A 182 -1.97 -15.50 -3.84
CA HIS A 182 -0.54 -15.30 -3.80
C HIS A 182 -0.17 -14.19 -4.78
N VAL A 183 0.28 -13.05 -4.25
CA VAL A 183 0.64 -11.86 -5.01
C VAL A 183 2.14 -11.65 -4.93
N THR A 184 2.81 -11.67 -6.09
CA THR A 184 4.25 -11.41 -6.19
C THR A 184 4.50 -9.96 -6.58
N HIS A 185 5.30 -9.27 -5.79
CA HIS A 185 5.71 -7.91 -6.11
C HIS A 185 6.97 -7.95 -7.01
N PRO A 186 6.95 -7.40 -8.24
CA PRO A 186 8.06 -7.53 -9.20
C PRO A 186 9.38 -6.91 -8.69
N GLU A 187 9.31 -5.76 -8.02
CA GLU A 187 10.52 -5.08 -7.51
C GLU A 187 11.09 -5.69 -6.22
N LEU A 188 10.26 -6.21 -5.31
CA LEU A 188 10.73 -6.92 -4.10
C LEU A 188 11.19 -8.34 -4.39
N LYS A 189 10.71 -8.95 -5.49
CA LYS A 189 10.83 -10.39 -5.76
C LYS A 189 10.33 -11.27 -4.60
N ALA A 190 9.37 -10.75 -3.83
CA ALA A 190 8.74 -11.42 -2.70
C ALA A 190 7.27 -11.73 -3.02
N THR A 191 6.75 -12.82 -2.47
CA THR A 191 5.39 -13.28 -2.67
C THR A 191 4.62 -13.26 -1.35
N PHE A 192 3.42 -12.69 -1.36
CA PHE A 192 2.58 -12.49 -0.19
C PHE A 192 1.24 -13.21 -0.36
N CYS A 193 0.69 -13.78 0.71
CA CYS A 193 -0.62 -14.44 0.70
C CYS A 193 -1.69 -13.49 1.22
N LEU A 194 -2.23 -12.66 0.33
CA LEU A 194 -3.09 -11.53 0.68
C LEU A 194 -4.57 -11.84 0.44
N PRO A 195 -5.50 -11.30 1.24
CA PRO A 195 -6.93 -11.51 1.05
C PRO A 195 -7.47 -10.74 -0.16
N ILE A 196 -8.33 -11.41 -0.92
CA ILE A 196 -9.02 -10.85 -2.08
C ILE A 196 -10.21 -10.01 -1.58
N ILE A 197 -10.31 -8.78 -2.10
CA ILE A 197 -11.42 -7.86 -1.83
C ILE A 197 -12.50 -8.01 -2.90
N GLY A 198 -12.10 -8.17 -4.17
CA GLY A 198 -13.06 -8.20 -5.27
C GLY A 198 -12.44 -8.55 -6.62
N VAL A 199 -13.28 -8.89 -7.58
CA VAL A 199 -12.86 -9.10 -8.97
C VAL A 199 -13.27 -7.88 -9.78
N LYS A 200 -12.28 -7.19 -10.36
CA LYS A 200 -12.52 -5.93 -11.07
C LYS A 200 -12.86 -6.13 -12.53
N LYS A 201 -12.12 -7.01 -13.21
CA LYS A 201 -12.30 -7.24 -14.64
C LYS A 201 -11.82 -8.63 -15.03
N ASN A 202 -12.71 -9.42 -15.64
CA ASN A 202 -12.35 -10.63 -16.36
C ASN A 202 -12.23 -10.30 -17.87
N PRO A 203 -11.13 -10.68 -18.55
CA PRO A 203 -10.92 -10.37 -19.96
C PRO A 203 -11.85 -11.12 -20.93
N GLN A 204 -12.48 -12.22 -20.49
CA GLN A 204 -13.32 -13.05 -21.35
C GLN A 204 -14.75 -12.51 -21.49
N SER A 205 -15.36 -12.12 -20.38
CA SER A 205 -16.75 -11.63 -20.37
C SER A 205 -17.06 -10.83 -19.09
N PRO A 206 -17.85 -9.75 -19.18
CA PRO A 206 -18.37 -9.03 -18.02
C PRO A 206 -19.19 -9.93 -17.07
N MET A 207 -19.90 -10.93 -17.61
CA MET A 207 -20.66 -11.90 -16.83
C MET A 207 -19.76 -12.67 -15.85
N TYR A 208 -18.54 -13.00 -16.27
CA TYR A 208 -17.56 -13.69 -15.41
C TYR A 208 -17.07 -12.79 -14.29
N THR A 209 -16.92 -11.49 -14.56
CA THR A 209 -16.60 -10.49 -13.54
C THR A 209 -17.69 -10.46 -12.46
N GLN A 210 -18.97 -10.40 -12.86
CA GLN A 210 -20.10 -10.37 -11.91
C GLN A 210 -20.23 -11.67 -11.11
N LEU A 211 -19.97 -12.82 -11.75
CA LEU A 211 -19.93 -14.10 -11.07
C LEU A 211 -18.67 -14.29 -10.20
N GLY A 212 -17.69 -13.39 -10.31
CA GLY A 212 -16.40 -13.48 -9.61
C GLY A 212 -15.52 -14.61 -10.13
N VAL A 213 -15.71 -15.08 -11.36
CA VAL A 213 -14.87 -16.15 -11.94
C VAL A 213 -13.47 -15.63 -12.20
N ILE A 214 -12.48 -16.35 -11.68
CA ILE A 214 -11.06 -16.02 -11.80
C ILE A 214 -10.44 -16.93 -12.87
N THR A 215 -10.10 -16.35 -14.00
CA THR A 215 -9.33 -16.97 -15.08
C THR A 215 -8.00 -16.24 -15.29
N LYS A 216 -7.10 -16.79 -16.12
CA LYS A 216 -5.84 -16.13 -16.45
C LYS A 216 -6.13 -14.72 -17.02
N GLY A 217 -5.39 -13.72 -16.54
CA GLY A 217 -5.58 -12.30 -16.92
C GLY A 217 -6.73 -11.58 -16.21
N THR A 218 -7.42 -12.22 -15.28
CA THR A 218 -8.41 -11.53 -14.43
C THR A 218 -7.71 -10.53 -13.53
N VAL A 219 -8.22 -9.30 -13.49
CA VAL A 219 -7.77 -8.24 -12.59
C VAL A 219 -8.57 -8.32 -11.30
N VAL A 220 -7.86 -8.46 -10.18
CA VAL A 220 -8.41 -8.68 -8.84
C VAL A 220 -7.92 -7.58 -7.91
N GLU A 221 -8.81 -7.11 -7.04
CA GLU A 221 -8.51 -6.17 -5.96
C GLU A 221 -8.11 -6.98 -4.72
N VAL A 222 -6.98 -6.62 -4.12
CA VAL A 222 -6.35 -7.37 -3.02
C VAL A 222 -5.99 -6.40 -1.92
N ASN A 223 -6.16 -6.82 -0.66
CA ASN A 223 -5.78 -6.00 0.48
C ASN A 223 -4.25 -6.00 0.64
N VAL A 224 -3.65 -4.81 0.71
CA VAL A 224 -2.20 -4.61 0.82
C VAL A 224 -1.78 -3.99 2.15
N SER A 225 -2.65 -4.03 3.16
CA SER A 225 -2.35 -3.50 4.50
C SER A 225 -1.07 -4.09 5.11
N GLU A 226 -0.84 -5.39 4.92
CA GLU A 226 0.38 -6.08 5.38
C GLU A 226 1.67 -5.54 4.74
N LEU A 227 1.59 -4.90 3.56
CA LEU A 227 2.74 -4.32 2.87
C LEU A 227 3.10 -2.92 3.38
N GLY A 228 2.27 -2.31 4.23
CA GLY A 228 2.55 -1.00 4.82
C GLY A 228 2.78 0.10 3.78
N LEU A 229 2.11 0.04 2.63
CA LEU A 229 2.29 1.01 1.56
C LEU A 229 1.64 2.34 1.95
N VAL A 230 2.42 3.42 1.88
CA VAL A 230 1.98 4.79 2.22
C VAL A 230 2.11 5.70 1.00
N THR A 231 1.07 6.48 0.74
CA THR A 231 1.07 7.50 -0.32
C THR A 231 1.92 8.72 0.08
N GLN A 232 2.24 9.61 -0.87
CA GLN A 232 2.99 10.84 -0.58
C GLN A 232 2.30 11.77 0.44
N GLY A 233 0.97 11.72 0.51
CA GLY A 233 0.19 12.47 1.50
C GLY A 233 0.04 11.74 2.82
N GLY A 234 0.94 10.78 3.11
CA GLY A 234 0.91 9.98 4.32
C GLY A 234 -0.25 8.99 4.41
N LYS A 235 -1.16 8.92 3.44
CA LYS A 235 -2.28 7.96 3.54
C LYS A 235 -1.75 6.53 3.43
N VAL A 236 -1.94 5.72 4.46
CA VAL A 236 -1.76 4.27 4.35
C VAL A 236 -2.79 3.76 3.34
N VAL A 237 -2.39 2.89 2.42
CA VAL A 237 -3.28 2.36 1.38
C VAL A 237 -4.15 1.25 1.97
N TRP A 238 -5.35 1.60 2.43
CA TRP A 238 -6.43 0.69 2.85
C TRP A 238 -7.81 1.31 2.57
N GLY A 239 -8.88 0.56 2.81
CA GLY A 239 -10.27 0.88 2.43
C GLY A 239 -10.87 2.15 3.05
N THR A 240 -10.22 2.79 4.02
CA THR A 240 -10.59 4.11 4.56
C THR A 240 -9.42 5.10 4.47
N SER A 241 -9.77 6.39 4.33
CA SER A 241 -8.81 7.43 4.00
C SER A 241 -8.11 7.98 5.25
N LEU A 242 -7.06 7.32 5.74
CA LEU A 242 -6.14 7.97 6.68
C LEU A 242 -5.41 9.12 6.01
N ARG A 243 -5.10 10.19 6.75
CA ARG A 243 -4.15 11.22 6.33
C ARG A 243 -3.09 11.35 7.42
N LEU A 244 -1.85 11.00 7.09
CA LEU A 244 -0.71 11.11 8.01
C LEU A 244 0.12 12.34 7.67
N TYR A 245 0.58 13.05 8.69
CA TYR A 245 1.61 14.07 8.58
C TYR A 245 2.55 13.96 9.78
N ALA A 246 3.81 13.56 9.54
CA ALA A 246 4.76 13.21 10.60
C ALA A 246 4.17 12.18 11.57
N ASP A 247 4.05 12.52 12.85
CA ASP A 247 3.43 11.75 13.93
C ASP A 247 1.91 11.96 14.03
N ASP A 248 1.37 13.05 13.46
CA ASP A 248 -0.06 13.34 13.47
C ASP A 248 -0.82 12.43 12.49
N THR A 249 -1.72 11.61 13.04
CA THR A 249 -2.59 10.71 12.29
C THR A 249 -4.03 11.19 12.37
N THR A 250 -4.64 11.52 11.23
CA THR A 250 -6.05 11.91 11.16
C THR A 250 -6.86 10.89 10.38
N ALA A 251 -7.95 10.42 10.99
CA ALA A 251 -8.92 9.51 10.39
C ALA A 251 -10.25 10.24 10.24
N TYR A 252 -10.95 9.99 9.13
CA TYR A 252 -12.29 10.52 8.90
C TYR A 252 -13.16 9.45 8.23
N ALA A 253 -14.42 9.40 8.64
CA ALA A 253 -15.45 8.53 8.10
C ALA A 253 -16.75 9.33 7.96
N SER A 254 -17.61 8.89 7.05
CA SER A 254 -18.92 9.51 6.82
C SER A 254 -19.94 8.44 6.51
N ASP A 255 -21.09 8.48 7.16
CA ASP A 255 -22.23 7.61 6.88
C ASP A 255 -23.53 8.40 7.04
N THR A 256 -24.60 7.92 6.42
CA THR A 256 -25.97 8.43 6.60
C THR A 256 -26.56 8.12 7.97
N SER A 257 -26.14 7.02 8.61
CA SER A 257 -26.62 6.59 9.92
C SER A 257 -25.56 6.81 10.99
N ALA A 258 -25.89 7.60 12.02
CA ALA A 258 -24.97 7.92 13.12
C ALA A 258 -24.52 6.66 13.89
N VAL A 259 -25.41 5.68 14.06
CA VAL A 259 -25.08 4.41 14.75
C VAL A 259 -24.11 3.57 13.92
N VAL A 260 -24.30 3.52 12.61
CA VAL A 260 -23.41 2.80 11.69
C VAL A 260 -22.05 3.51 11.63
N LEU A 261 -22.04 4.84 11.59
CA LEU A 261 -20.81 5.64 11.63
C LEU A 261 -19.99 5.36 12.90
N GLN A 262 -20.65 5.32 14.06
CA GLN A 262 -19.99 4.98 15.32
C GLN A 262 -19.38 3.57 15.29
N TYR A 263 -20.12 2.59 14.76
CA TYR A 263 -19.62 1.22 14.62
C TYR A 263 -18.39 1.17 13.70
N ILE A 264 -18.45 1.83 12.54
CA ILE A 264 -17.35 1.88 11.57
C ILE A 264 -16.10 2.51 12.20
N ILE A 265 -16.26 3.67 12.84
CA ILE A 265 -15.13 4.38 13.45
C ILE A 265 -14.48 3.54 14.55
N ASN A 266 -15.26 2.96 15.46
CA ASN A 266 -14.70 2.14 16.54
C ASN A 266 -14.03 0.85 16.01
N SER A 267 -14.61 0.21 15.01
CA SER A 267 -14.01 -0.94 14.34
C SER A 267 -12.67 -0.55 13.69
N ASP A 268 -12.63 0.56 12.96
CA ASP A 268 -11.42 1.05 12.29
C ASP A 268 -10.33 1.45 13.30
N LEU A 269 -10.70 2.10 14.40
CA LEU A 269 -9.78 2.44 15.49
C LEU A 269 -9.19 1.18 16.14
N GLN A 270 -9.99 0.14 16.36
CA GLN A 270 -9.50 -1.12 16.92
C GLN A 270 -8.49 -1.81 15.99
N VAL A 271 -8.75 -1.80 14.69
CA VAL A 271 -7.80 -2.30 13.68
C VAL A 271 -6.52 -1.47 13.67
N ALA A 272 -6.63 -0.14 13.72
CA ALA A 272 -5.49 0.76 13.77
C ALA A 272 -4.63 0.57 15.04
N CYS A 273 -5.27 0.43 16.20
CA CYS A 273 -4.61 0.09 17.47
C CYS A 273 -3.84 -1.22 17.36
N THR A 274 -4.49 -2.26 16.84
CA THR A 274 -3.88 -3.57 16.66
C THR A 274 -2.66 -3.46 15.74
N TRP A 275 -2.79 -2.76 14.61
CA TRP A 275 -1.69 -2.56 13.67
C TRP A 275 -0.52 -1.79 14.30
N LEU A 276 -0.79 -0.72 15.05
CA LEU A 276 0.27 0.06 15.71
C LEU A 276 1.02 -0.78 16.76
N GLN A 277 0.30 -1.57 17.55
CA GLN A 277 0.91 -2.50 18.52
C GLN A 277 1.83 -3.53 17.83
N HIS A 278 1.39 -4.12 16.72
CA HIS A 278 2.21 -5.06 15.95
C HIS A 278 3.47 -4.41 15.34
N ASN A 279 3.46 -3.09 15.15
CA ASN A 279 4.59 -2.31 14.65
C ASN A 279 5.39 -1.63 15.78
N TYR A 280 5.17 -2.01 17.05
CA TYR A 280 5.84 -1.45 18.22
C TYR A 280 5.64 0.07 18.38
N LEU A 281 4.47 0.57 17.96
CA LEU A 281 4.07 1.97 18.09
C LEU A 281 2.95 2.10 19.14
N GLN A 282 3.06 3.10 20.02
CA GLN A 282 2.07 3.37 21.07
C GLN A 282 1.24 4.60 20.70
N ILE A 283 -0.09 4.46 20.75
CA ILE A 283 -1.02 5.59 20.57
C ILE A 283 -1.08 6.40 21.86
N ASN A 284 -1.02 7.72 21.73
CA ASN A 284 -1.29 8.63 22.84
C ASN A 284 -2.79 8.93 22.91
N ALA A 285 -3.53 8.14 23.71
CA ALA A 285 -4.97 8.30 23.84
C ALA A 285 -5.38 9.65 24.44
N THR A 286 -4.59 10.23 25.35
CA THR A 286 -4.92 11.52 26.00
C THR A 286 -4.79 12.71 25.05
N LYS A 287 -3.95 12.60 24.01
CA LYS A 287 -3.84 13.61 22.95
C LYS A 287 -4.82 13.39 21.80
N THR A 288 -5.50 12.25 21.75
CA THR A 288 -6.42 11.95 20.65
C THR A 288 -7.73 12.68 20.89
N GLN A 289 -8.19 13.42 19.88
CA GLN A 289 -9.38 14.25 19.94
C GLN A 289 -10.31 13.92 18.76
N ALA A 290 -11.62 14.02 18.96
CA ALA A 290 -12.61 13.77 17.93
C ALA A 290 -13.51 14.99 17.70
N LEU A 291 -13.85 15.25 16.44
CA LEU A 291 -14.79 16.30 16.03
C LEU A 291 -15.86 15.66 15.15
N ALA A 292 -17.13 15.84 15.50
CA ALA A 292 -18.25 15.48 14.65
C ALA A 292 -18.62 16.69 13.77
N ILE A 293 -18.82 16.46 12.47
CA ILE A 293 -19.07 17.53 11.50
C ILE A 293 -20.46 17.36 10.90
N GLY A 294 -21.29 18.40 10.98
CA GLY A 294 -22.66 18.45 10.45
C GLY A 294 -23.73 18.73 11.52
N PRO A 295 -25.03 18.71 11.17
CA PRO A 295 -26.11 18.77 12.14
C PRO A 295 -26.17 17.45 12.90
N VAL A 296 -25.55 17.43 14.09
CA VAL A 296 -25.40 16.22 14.89
C VAL A 296 -26.20 16.37 16.18
N ASP A 297 -27.34 15.68 16.27
CA ASP A 297 -28.09 15.49 17.53
C ASP A 297 -27.72 14.18 18.25
N TYR A 298 -26.75 13.44 17.70
CA TYR A 298 -26.36 12.12 18.20
C TYR A 298 -25.07 12.19 19.02
N ARG A 299 -25.09 11.63 20.24
CA ARG A 299 -23.91 11.51 21.10
C ARG A 299 -23.08 10.29 20.69
N TYR A 300 -21.96 10.54 20.00
CA TYR A 300 -21.02 9.48 19.63
C TYR A 300 -20.20 9.01 20.84
N ASN A 301 -20.14 7.69 21.03
CA ASN A 301 -19.16 7.07 21.92
C ASN A 301 -18.03 6.49 21.08
N ILE A 302 -16.87 7.16 21.13
CA ILE A 302 -15.67 6.77 20.38
C ILE A 302 -14.68 6.19 21.39
N ASN A 303 -14.42 4.89 21.26
CA ASN A 303 -13.55 4.15 22.16
C ASN A 303 -12.19 3.97 21.51
N LEU A 304 -11.14 4.35 22.22
CA LEU A 304 -9.76 4.13 21.81
C LEU A 304 -9.05 3.36 22.91
N GLN A 305 -8.80 2.08 22.65
CA GLN A 305 -8.38 1.12 23.68
C GLN A 305 -9.42 1.04 24.81
N ASP A 306 -9.06 1.46 26.03
CA ASP A 306 -9.94 1.48 27.21
C ASP A 306 -10.44 2.89 27.56
N ASN A 307 -10.07 3.91 26.79
CA ASN A 307 -10.44 5.30 27.03
C ASN A 307 -11.54 5.76 26.07
N ASN A 308 -12.46 6.58 26.58
CA ASN A 308 -13.43 7.31 25.75
C ASN A 308 -12.79 8.60 25.24
N VAL A 309 -12.83 8.83 23.93
CA VAL A 309 -12.32 10.04 23.30
C VAL A 309 -13.36 11.14 23.40
N GLU A 310 -13.02 12.24 24.05
CA GLU A 310 -13.90 13.41 24.15
C GLU A 310 -14.16 14.02 22.77
N LEU A 311 -15.45 14.29 22.49
CA LEU A 311 -15.85 15.10 21.35
C LEU A 311 -15.67 16.58 21.70
N ILE A 312 -15.03 17.30 20.79
CA ILE A 312 -14.78 18.73 20.92
C ILE A 312 -15.41 19.50 19.76
N ASP A 313 -15.83 20.73 20.02
CA ASP A 313 -16.52 21.57 19.04
C ASP A 313 -15.56 22.23 18.03
N SER A 314 -14.25 22.21 18.34
CA SER A 314 -13.23 22.72 17.44
C SER A 314 -11.94 21.92 17.53
N LEU A 315 -11.38 21.54 16.38
CA LEU A 315 -10.19 20.71 16.27
C LEU A 315 -9.11 21.44 15.46
N LYS A 316 -7.88 21.45 15.97
CA LYS A 316 -6.74 22.04 15.27
C LYS A 316 -5.98 20.96 14.51
N ILE A 317 -5.98 21.05 13.18
CA ILE A 317 -5.24 20.14 12.29
C ILE A 317 -4.22 20.93 11.50
N LEU A 318 -2.93 20.60 11.66
CA LEU A 318 -1.82 21.22 10.91
C LEU A 318 -1.81 22.77 10.95
N GLY A 319 -2.27 23.37 12.05
CA GLY A 319 -2.32 24.83 12.20
C GLY A 319 -3.63 25.49 11.74
N VAL A 320 -4.55 24.74 11.14
CA VAL A 320 -5.91 25.18 10.79
C VAL A 320 -6.88 24.75 11.88
N ILE A 321 -7.79 25.64 12.28
CA ILE A 321 -8.83 25.34 13.27
C ILE A 321 -10.14 25.06 12.52
N LEU A 322 -10.68 23.87 12.71
CA LEU A 322 -11.95 23.43 12.16
C LEU A 322 -13.01 23.45 13.26
N ASP A 323 -14.17 23.99 12.96
CA ASP A 323 -15.38 23.95 13.78
C ASP A 323 -16.38 22.93 13.22
N GLU A 324 -17.34 22.47 14.03
CA GLU A 324 -18.37 21.48 13.66
C GLU A 324 -19.14 21.81 12.37
N ARG A 325 -19.26 23.11 12.06
CA ARG A 325 -20.01 23.63 10.91
C ARG A 325 -19.10 24.05 9.75
N ILE A 326 -17.79 23.83 9.84
CA ILE A 326 -16.79 24.20 8.83
C ILE A 326 -16.91 25.70 8.43
N THR A 327 -17.20 26.58 9.39
CA THR A 327 -17.29 28.03 9.14
C THR A 327 -15.92 28.70 9.16
N PHE A 328 -14.91 28.08 9.77
CA PHE A 328 -13.55 28.61 9.94
C PHE A 328 -13.47 29.96 10.69
N LYS A 329 -14.56 30.43 11.31
CA LYS A 329 -14.57 31.71 12.05
C LYS A 329 -13.47 31.78 13.14
N PRO A 330 -13.27 30.75 13.98
CA PRO A 330 -12.23 30.78 15.02
C PRO A 330 -10.82 30.85 14.40
N TYR A 331 -10.60 30.13 13.30
CA TYR A 331 -9.33 30.16 12.58
C TYR A 331 -9.03 31.56 12.03
N ILE A 332 -9.99 32.17 11.33
CA ILE A 332 -9.83 33.50 10.73
C ILE A 332 -9.51 34.54 11.81
N GLN A 333 -10.25 34.55 12.93
CA GLN A 333 -10.00 35.49 14.02
C GLN A 333 -8.56 35.38 14.58
N VAL A 334 -8.06 34.16 14.78
CA VAL A 334 -6.70 33.93 15.27
C VAL A 334 -5.65 34.41 14.27
N GLN A 335 -5.84 34.14 12.97
CA GLN A 335 -4.89 34.59 11.95
C GLN A 335 -4.92 36.11 11.75
N LEU A 336 -6.10 36.73 11.78
CA LEU A 336 -6.24 38.17 11.73
C LEU A 336 -5.57 38.83 12.93
N LYS A 337 -5.80 38.33 14.15
CA LYS A 337 -5.13 38.87 15.35
C LYS A 337 -3.61 38.85 15.21
N LYS A 338 -3.02 37.77 14.67
CA LYS A 338 -1.57 37.66 14.40
C LYS A 338 -1.11 38.62 13.30
N ALA A 339 -1.84 38.68 12.19
CA ALA A 339 -1.52 39.54 11.06
C ALA A 339 -1.56 41.03 11.46
N CYS A 340 -2.61 41.44 12.18
CA CYS A 340 -2.81 42.83 12.59
C CYS A 340 -1.84 43.25 13.69
N ALA A 341 -1.46 42.36 14.61
CA ALA A 341 -0.39 42.63 15.58
C ALA A 341 0.97 42.90 14.89
N LYS A 342 1.32 42.09 13.87
CA LYS A 342 2.54 42.28 13.07
C LYS A 342 2.47 43.53 12.20
N ALA A 343 1.32 43.83 11.61
CA ALA A 343 1.09 45.05 10.85
C ALA A 343 1.24 46.30 11.74
N ALA A 344 0.69 46.28 12.96
CA ALA A 344 0.83 47.36 13.93
C ALA A 344 2.29 47.59 14.35
N ALA A 345 3.06 46.50 14.58
CA ALA A 345 4.49 46.60 14.86
C ALA A 345 5.27 47.22 13.68
N MET A 346 4.94 46.85 12.44
CA MET A 346 5.56 47.45 11.24
C MET A 346 5.18 48.93 11.07
N ARG A 347 3.94 49.31 11.39
CA ARG A 347 3.48 50.71 11.33
C ARG A 347 4.27 51.62 12.26
N LYS A 348 4.61 51.16 13.47
CA LYS A 348 5.45 51.91 14.42
C LYS A 348 6.86 52.19 13.88
N LEU A 349 7.38 51.27 13.06
CA LEU A 349 8.71 51.38 12.45
C LEU A 349 8.70 52.08 11.07
N ARG A 350 7.54 52.57 10.61
CA ARG A 350 7.36 53.21 9.29
C ARG A 350 8.23 54.46 9.12
N LYS A 351 8.47 55.21 10.19
CA LYS A 351 9.26 56.47 10.16
C LYS A 351 10.74 56.25 9.84
N PHE A 352 11.27 55.04 10.03
CA PHE A 352 12.70 54.74 9.96
C PHE A 352 13.09 53.79 8.81
N ARG A 353 12.16 53.49 7.88
CA ARG A 353 12.42 52.50 6.80
C ARG A 353 11.95 52.96 5.43
N PRO A 354 12.74 52.72 4.36
CA PRO A 354 12.32 52.90 2.98
C PRO A 354 11.10 52.03 2.62
N GLN A 355 10.34 52.48 1.62
CA GLN A 355 9.13 51.80 1.15
C GLN A 355 9.39 50.37 0.65
N ASP A 356 10.50 50.13 -0.07
CA ASP A 356 10.87 48.80 -0.57
C ASP A 356 11.07 47.79 0.59
N VAL A 357 11.79 48.19 1.64
CA VAL A 357 11.99 47.35 2.83
C VAL A 357 10.67 47.03 3.52
N THR A 358 9.74 47.99 3.56
CA THR A 358 8.41 47.79 4.15
C THR A 358 7.60 46.76 3.36
N ILE A 359 7.67 46.79 2.03
CA ILE A 359 7.00 45.81 1.16
C ILE A 359 7.59 44.40 1.38
N ARG A 360 8.92 44.28 1.48
CA ARG A 360 9.59 42.99 1.74
C ARG A 360 9.20 42.42 3.11
N LEU A 361 9.15 43.26 4.14
CA LEU A 361 8.74 42.85 5.48
C LEU A 361 7.27 42.45 5.54
N TYR A 362 6.38 43.16 4.83
CA TYR A 362 4.98 42.77 4.71
C TYR A 362 4.83 41.37 4.08
N LYS A 363 5.51 41.14 2.94
CA LYS A 363 5.50 39.83 2.25
C LYS A 363 6.10 38.71 3.10
N ALA A 364 7.09 39.01 3.94
CA ALA A 364 7.75 38.02 4.79
C ALA A 364 6.98 37.70 6.08
N TYR A 365 6.32 38.69 6.70
CA TYR A 365 5.81 38.54 8.07
C TYR A 365 4.29 38.56 8.20
N VAL A 366 3.57 39.28 7.34
CA VAL A 366 2.10 39.43 7.42
C VAL A 366 1.42 38.55 6.39
N LEU A 367 1.85 38.65 5.12
CA LEU A 367 1.25 37.91 4.01
C LEU A 367 1.17 36.39 4.25
N PRO A 368 2.16 35.71 4.84
CA PRO A 368 2.07 34.27 5.07
C PRO A 368 0.94 33.86 6.03
N HIS A 369 0.55 34.72 6.98
CA HIS A 369 -0.58 34.43 7.89
C HIS A 369 -1.93 34.54 7.17
N LEU A 370 -2.01 35.31 6.09
CA LEU A 370 -3.22 35.54 5.30
C LEU A 370 -3.35 34.55 4.14
N GLU A 371 -2.24 34.14 3.53
CA GLU A 371 -2.23 33.21 2.41
C GLU A 371 -2.23 31.74 2.83
N TYR A 372 -1.82 31.44 4.07
CA TYR A 372 -1.80 30.07 4.56
C TYR A 372 -3.20 29.45 4.55
N CYS A 373 -3.34 28.37 3.77
CA CYS A 373 -4.59 27.64 3.56
C CYS A 373 -5.73 28.47 2.93
N SER A 374 -5.42 29.58 2.22
CA SER A 374 -6.42 30.42 1.54
C SER A 374 -7.36 29.68 0.58
N PRO A 375 -6.98 28.58 -0.11
CA PRO A 375 -7.92 27.86 -0.96
C PRO A 375 -9.06 27.18 -0.20
N LEU A 376 -8.90 26.88 1.10
CA LEU A 376 -9.96 26.29 1.94
C LEU A 376 -11.09 27.28 2.24
N LEU A 377 -10.81 28.57 2.11
CA LEU A 377 -11.77 29.64 2.38
C LEU A 377 -12.57 30.04 1.13
N LEU A 378 -12.22 29.50 -0.05
CA LEU A 378 -12.98 29.68 -1.29
C LEU A 378 -14.33 28.96 -1.15
N GLY A 379 -15.41 29.72 -1.03
CA GLY A 379 -16.78 29.23 -0.93
C GLY A 379 -17.43 29.35 0.45
N VAL A 380 -16.68 29.71 1.49
CA VAL A 380 -17.24 29.90 2.86
C VAL A 380 -17.71 31.34 3.10
N VAL A 381 -17.20 32.30 2.32
CA VAL A 381 -17.33 33.75 2.60
C VAL A 381 -18.59 34.40 2.02
N GLU A 382 -19.40 33.70 1.21
CA GLU A 382 -20.62 34.28 0.63
C GLU A 382 -21.70 34.62 1.67
N THR A 383 -21.63 34.09 2.90
CA THR A 383 -22.69 34.25 3.91
C THR A 383 -22.43 35.32 4.98
N SER A 384 -21.32 36.07 4.93
CA SER A 384 -20.94 36.99 6.03
C SER A 384 -20.78 38.46 5.66
N VAL A 385 -21.24 38.89 4.47
CA VAL A 385 -21.14 40.30 4.04
C VAL A 385 -22.49 40.79 3.51
N THR A 386 -23.49 40.99 4.38
CA THR A 386 -24.75 41.68 4.02
C THR A 386 -25.14 42.83 4.94
N THR A 387 -24.30 43.21 5.91
CA THR A 387 -24.53 44.40 6.73
C THR A 387 -23.27 45.24 6.78
N THR A 388 -23.15 46.14 5.81
CA THR A 388 -22.80 47.57 5.98
C THR A 388 -22.23 48.14 4.66
N ASP A 389 -22.93 49.15 4.18
CA ASP A 389 -22.46 50.34 3.45
C ASP A 389 -22.41 50.34 1.92
N ASN A 390 -23.34 51.16 1.41
CA ASN A 390 -23.39 51.86 0.14
C ASN A 390 -22.18 52.77 -0.06
N SER A 391 -21.47 52.67 -1.19
CA SER A 391 -20.79 53.76 -1.94
C SER A 391 -19.96 53.19 -3.12
N PRO A 392 -19.73 53.98 -4.19
CA PRO A 392 -19.64 53.48 -5.56
C PRO A 392 -18.26 52.92 -5.93
N SER A 393 -18.29 51.97 -6.87
CA SER A 393 -17.15 51.36 -7.53
C SER A 393 -16.44 52.34 -8.47
N GLU A 394 -15.15 52.60 -8.23
CA GLU A 394 -14.23 53.08 -9.25
C GLU A 394 -13.28 51.93 -9.64
N ASP A 395 -13.45 51.45 -10.87
CA ASP A 395 -12.55 50.54 -11.55
C ASP A 395 -11.25 51.28 -11.91
N TYR A 396 -10.13 50.83 -11.36
CA TYR A 396 -8.80 51.24 -11.80
C TYR A 396 -7.99 50.01 -12.22
N THR A 397 -7.93 49.78 -13.54
CA THR A 397 -6.97 48.89 -14.20
C THR A 397 -5.64 49.63 -14.39
N HIS A 398 -4.54 49.06 -13.87
CA HIS A 398 -3.18 49.53 -14.20
C HIS A 398 -2.65 48.76 -15.42
N PRO A 399 -2.06 49.43 -16.43
CA PRO A 399 -1.41 48.78 -17.55
C PRO A 399 -0.06 48.24 -17.10
N ASP A 400 0.25 47.00 -17.44
CA ASP A 400 1.60 46.44 -17.68
C ASP A 400 1.47 44.91 -17.78
N ASP A 401 0.94 44.45 -18.91
CA ASP A 401 0.69 43.03 -19.21
C ASP A 401 1.61 42.58 -20.36
N HIS A 402 2.93 42.57 -20.14
CA HIS A 402 3.89 41.95 -21.07
C HIS A 402 5.14 41.41 -20.36
N ALA A 403 5.16 40.11 -20.00
CA ALA A 403 6.35 39.24 -20.07
C ALA A 403 6.05 37.78 -19.66
N THR A 404 6.21 36.89 -20.64
CA THR A 404 6.72 35.50 -20.60
C THR A 404 6.22 34.46 -19.57
N LEU A 405 5.61 33.40 -20.11
CA LEU A 405 5.28 32.14 -19.43
C LEU A 405 6.54 31.37 -18.99
N SER A 406 6.70 31.16 -17.68
CA SER A 406 7.25 29.92 -17.11
C SER A 406 6.74 29.74 -15.67
N HIS A 407 6.37 28.51 -15.33
CA HIS A 407 5.63 28.06 -14.14
C HIS A 407 4.11 28.31 -14.14
N VAL A 408 3.37 27.19 -14.12
CA VAL A 408 1.92 27.11 -13.91
C VAL A 408 1.61 27.64 -12.50
N THR A 409 1.41 28.95 -12.40
CA THR A 409 0.68 29.59 -11.31
C THR A 409 -0.78 29.62 -11.74
N PRO A 410 -1.73 29.04 -10.97
CA PRO A 410 -3.14 29.25 -11.26
C PRO A 410 -3.42 30.75 -11.12
N ARG A 411 -3.92 31.40 -12.18
CA ARG A 411 -4.45 32.77 -12.12
C ARG A 411 -5.65 32.77 -11.17
N PHE A 412 -5.42 33.03 -9.89
CA PHE A 412 -6.48 33.35 -8.94
C PHE A 412 -6.85 34.82 -9.13
N LYS A 413 -8.15 35.11 -9.33
CA LYS A 413 -8.68 36.48 -9.19
C LYS A 413 -8.25 37.02 -7.81
N PRO A 414 -7.80 38.28 -7.69
CA PRO A 414 -7.36 38.82 -6.41
C PRO A 414 -8.51 38.75 -5.40
N PHE A 415 -8.25 38.14 -4.25
CA PHE A 415 -9.20 38.03 -3.14
C PHE A 415 -9.59 39.43 -2.63
N THR A 416 -10.77 39.91 -3.03
CA THR A 416 -11.37 41.18 -2.58
C THR A 416 -11.76 41.17 -1.08
N ALA A 417 -12.02 39.99 -0.51
CA ALA A 417 -12.37 39.85 0.91
C ALA A 417 -11.17 40.05 1.85
N LEU A 418 -10.01 39.46 1.54
CA LEU A 418 -8.78 39.64 2.32
C LEU A 418 -8.19 41.05 2.16
N THR A 419 -8.44 41.72 1.04
CA THR A 419 -8.05 43.13 0.83
C THR A 419 -8.92 44.12 1.60
N LYS A 420 -10.22 43.84 1.82
CA LYS A 420 -11.05 44.64 2.75
C LYS A 420 -10.60 44.49 4.21
N VAL A 421 -10.27 43.27 4.63
CA VAL A 421 -9.80 43.02 6.00
C VAL A 421 -8.37 43.52 6.21
N SER A 422 -7.50 43.44 5.20
CA SER A 422 -6.17 44.07 5.25
C SER A 422 -6.27 45.59 5.33
N ARG A 423 -7.23 46.23 4.66
CA ARG A 423 -7.50 47.68 4.79
C ARG A 423 -7.94 48.07 6.20
N GLN A 424 -8.79 47.30 6.87
CA GLN A 424 -9.17 47.56 8.27
C GLN A 424 -8.01 47.40 9.25
N CYS A 425 -7.09 46.47 9.01
CA CYS A 425 -5.89 46.33 9.85
C CYS A 425 -4.76 47.29 9.47
N LEU A 426 -4.79 47.89 8.27
CA LEU A 426 -3.81 48.84 7.77
C LEU A 426 -4.21 50.32 7.93
N ALA A 427 -5.47 50.63 8.22
CA ALA A 427 -5.91 51.94 8.73
C ALA A 427 -5.22 52.32 10.05
#